data_AF-A0A179D169-F1
#
_entry.id   AF-A0A179D169-F1
#
_cell.length_a   1.000
_cell.length_b   1.000
_cell.length_c   1.000
_cell.angle_alpha   90.00
_cell.angle_beta   90.00
_cell.angle_gamma   90.00
#
_symmetry.space_group_name_H-M   'P 1'
#
loop_
_entity.id
_entity.type
_entity.pdbx_description
1 polymer ?
#
loop_
_entity_poly.entity_id
_entity_poly.type
_entity_poly.pdbx_seq_one_letter_code
_entity_poly.pdbx_strand_id
1 'polypeptide(L)' 'MGKRNRKMFATPLDQDLLKELKHLAVEQNRRLNDLLEEAMRDLLRKYGRSVPEEGQGEE' A
#
# COMPACT_ATOMS: atom_id res chain seq x y z
N MET A 1 -15.07 -2.92 15.62
CA MET A 1 -13.90 -2.61 14.78
C MET A 1 -14.21 -3.05 13.36
N GLY A 2 -14.68 -2.12 12.51
CA GLY A 2 -15.20 -2.43 11.17
C GLY A 2 -14.16 -3.12 10.29
N LYS A 3 -14.59 -4.13 9.53
CA LYS A 3 -13.72 -4.81 8.56
C LYS A 3 -13.28 -3.81 7.49
N ARG A 4 -11.97 -3.63 7.33
CA ARG A 4 -11.42 -2.96 6.13
C ARG A 4 -11.85 -3.76 4.90
N ASN A 5 -12.58 -3.12 3.98
CA ASN A 5 -13.00 -3.73 2.72
C ASN A 5 -11.80 -3.85 1.77
N ARG A 6 -10.92 -4.83 2.04
CA ARG A 6 -9.76 -5.13 1.20
C ARG A 6 -10.18 -5.98 0.02
N LYS A 7 -9.92 -5.51 -1.19
CA LYS A 7 -10.10 -6.29 -2.42
C LYS A 7 -8.75 -6.87 -2.85
N MET A 8 -8.72 -8.14 -3.25
CA MET A 8 -7.53 -8.72 -3.87
C MET A 8 -7.30 -8.06 -5.24
N PHE A 9 -6.07 -7.65 -5.48
CA PHE A 9 -5.65 -7.02 -6.73
C PHE A 9 -4.32 -7.63 -7.16
N ALA A 10 -4.23 -8.03 -8.42
CA ALA A 10 -3.03 -8.59 -9.02
C ALA A 10 -2.61 -7.72 -10.21
N THR A 11 -1.32 -7.42 -10.32
CA THR A 11 -0.77 -6.63 -11.42
C THR A 11 0.67 -7.08 -11.67
N PRO A 12 1.09 -7.21 -12.94
CA PRO A 12 2.50 -7.46 -13.25
C PRO A 12 3.33 -6.27 -12.78
N LEU A 13 4.33 -6.54 -11.96
CA LEU A 13 5.29 -5.56 -11.45
C LEU A 13 6.69 -5.96 -11.90
N ASP A 14 7.56 -4.97 -12.06
CA ASP A 14 8.96 -5.18 -12.31
C ASP A 14 9.58 -6.06 -11.20
N GLN A 15 10.36 -7.06 -11.61
CA GLN A 15 10.88 -8.08 -10.70
C GLN A 15 11.90 -7.50 -9.72
N ASP A 16 12.76 -6.60 -10.19
CA ASP A 16 13.81 -6.01 -9.37
C ASP A 16 13.20 -5.02 -8.37
N LEU A 17 12.23 -4.22 -8.81
CA LEU A 17 11.47 -3.34 -7.92
C LEU A 17 10.74 -4.11 -6.81
N LEU A 18 10.09 -5.23 -7.17
CA LEU A 18 9.39 -6.06 -6.20
C LEU A 18 10.35 -6.70 -5.19
N LYS A 19 11.57 -7.05 -5.62
CA LYS A 19 12.61 -7.62 -4.75
C LYS A 19 13.08 -6.60 -3.72
N GLU A 20 13.38 -5.38 -4.13
CA GLU A 20 13.81 -4.32 -3.22
C GLU A 20 12.70 -3.94 -2.24
N LEU A 21 11.45 -3.86 -2.69
CA LEU A 21 10.32 -3.58 -1.80
C LEU A 21 10.12 -4.70 -0.76
N LYS A 22 10.40 -5.96 -1.11
CA LYS A 22 10.38 -7.08 -0.15
C LYS A 22 11.51 -6.99 0.86
N HIS A 23 12.72 -6.60 0.46
CA HIS A 23 13.83 -6.38 1.39
C HIS A 23 13.45 -5.29 2.40
N LEU A 24 12.93 -4.16 1.93
CA LEU A 24 12.46 -3.06 2.78
C LEU A 24 11.36 -3.52 3.77
N ALA A 25 10.44 -4.37 3.32
CA ALA A 25 9.41 -4.93 4.20
C ALA A 25 10.01 -5.75 5.35
N VAL A 26 11.05 -6.53 5.07
CA VAL A 26 11.78 -7.32 6.08
C VAL A 26 12.55 -6.41 7.03
N GLU A 27 13.29 -5.42 6.52
CA GLU A 27 14.05 -4.46 7.32
C GLU A 27 13.17 -3.68 8.30
N GLN A 28 11.99 -3.27 7.84
CA GLN A 28 11.04 -2.50 8.65
C GLN A 28 10.12 -3.40 9.51
N ASN A 29 10.21 -4.72 9.39
CA ASN A 29 9.30 -5.69 10.02
C ASN A 29 7.81 -5.39 9.73
N ARG A 30 7.50 -5.02 8.48
CA ARG A 30 6.15 -4.63 8.02
C ARG A 30 5.66 -5.58 6.93
N ARG A 31 4.34 -5.62 6.70
CA ARG A 31 3.78 -6.40 5.59
C ARG A 31 4.03 -5.67 4.28
N LEU A 32 4.36 -6.41 3.24
CA LEU A 32 4.57 -5.85 1.89
C LEU A 32 3.37 -5.00 1.41
N ASN A 33 2.14 -5.45 1.69
CA ASN A 33 0.93 -4.72 1.34
C ASN A 33 0.85 -3.37 2.05
N ASP A 34 1.32 -3.27 3.29
CA ASP A 34 1.24 -2.00 4.03
C ASP A 34 2.20 -0.97 3.41
N LEU A 35 3.38 -1.40 2.94
CA LEU A 35 4.31 -0.55 2.17
C LEU A 35 3.78 -0.21 0.77
N LEU A 36 3.10 -1.15 0.11
CA LEU A 36 2.50 -0.90 -1.20
C LEU A 36 1.37 0.12 -1.09
N GLU A 37 0.49 -0.02 -0.09
CA GLU A 37 -0.58 0.93 0.21
C GLU A 37 0.03 2.31 0.56
N GLU A 38 1.11 2.37 1.34
CA GLU A 38 1.85 3.60 1.63
C GLU A 38 2.38 4.27 0.36
N ALA A 39 3.08 3.54 -0.51
CA ALA A 39 3.59 4.06 -1.77
C ALA A 39 2.46 4.59 -2.69
N MET A 40 1.30 3.91 -2.71
CA MET A 40 0.13 4.39 -3.44
C MET A 40 -0.40 5.72 -2.87
N ARG A 41 -0.49 5.84 -1.54
CA ARG A 41 -0.93 7.07 -0.86
C ARG A 41 0.02 8.22 -1.15
N ASP A 42 1.32 7.98 -1.05
CA ASP A 42 2.34 9.01 -1.32
C ASP A 42 2.33 9.46 -2.78
N LEU A 43 2.11 8.52 -3.71
CA LEU A 43 1.95 8.86 -5.13
C LEU A 43 0.71 9.72 -5.35
N LEU A 44 -0.43 9.40 -4.74
CA LEU A 44 -1.66 10.19 -4.86
C LEU A 44 -1.49 11.60 -4.25
N ARG A 45 -0.86 11.72 -3.09
CA ARG A 45 -0.52 13.01 -2.46
C ARG A 45 0.38 13.85 -3.36
N LYS A 46 1.40 13.23 -3.98
CA LYS A 46 2.30 13.90 -4.94
C LYS A 46 1.54 14.54 -6.11
N TYR A 47 0.40 13.98 -6.50
CA TYR A 47 -0.47 14.52 -7.55
C TYR A 47 -1.66 15.35 -7.00
N GLY A 48 -1.64 15.74 -5.73
CA GLY A 48 -2.68 16.57 -5.11
C GLY A 48 -4.04 15.90 -5.00
N ARG A 49 -4.09 14.56 -4.99
CA ARG A 49 -5.35 13.82 -4.83
C ARG A 49 -5.67 13.63 -3.34
N SER A 50 -6.94 13.68 -3.01
CA SER A 50 -7.44 13.29 -1.68
C SER A 50 -7.13 11.81 -1.45
N VAL A 51 -6.42 11.53 -0.36
CA VAL A 51 -6.08 10.17 0.04
C VAL A 51 -6.96 9.77 1.21
N PRO A 52 -7.71 8.67 1.13
CA PRO A 52 -8.43 8.17 2.28
C PRO A 52 -7.41 7.74 3.35
N GLU A 53 -7.46 8.40 4.51
CA GLU A 53 -6.61 8.06 5.65
C GLU A 53 -7.00 6.69 6.22
N GLU A 54 -6.04 6.00 6.83
CA GLU A 54 -6.20 4.65 7.34
C GLU A 54 -7.28 4.59 8.42
N GLY A 55 -8.51 4.21 8.05
CA GLY A 55 -9.56 3.90 9.02
C GLY A 55 -10.97 4.43 8.77
N GLN A 56 -11.26 5.10 7.65
CA GLN A 56 -12.62 5.54 7.34
C GLN A 56 -13.16 4.80 6.11
N GLY A 57 -13.60 3.57 6.34
CA GLY A 57 -14.67 2.98 5.53
C GLY A 57 -15.92 3.11 6.37
N GLU A 58 -16.72 4.13 6.09
CA GLU A 58 -18.10 4.20 6.56
C GLU A 58 -18.95 3.22 5.74
N GLU A 59 -19.88 2.60 6.47
CA GLU A 59 -21.00 1.73 6.07
C GLU A 59 -20.72 0.23 5.82
#